data_AF-A0A258REQ9-F1
#
_entry.id   AF-A0A258REQ9-F1
#
_cell.length_a   1.000
_cell.length_b   1.000
_cell.length_c   1.000
_cell.angle_alpha   90.00
_cell.angle_beta   90.00
_cell.angle_gamma   90.00
#
_symmetry.space_group_name_H-M   'P 1'
#
loop_
_entity.id
_entity.type
_entity.pdbx_description
1 polymer ?
#
loop_
_entity_poly.entity_id
_entity_poly.type
_entity_poly.pdbx_seq_one_letter_code
_entity_poly.pdbx_strand_id
1 'polypeptide(L)'
;MTIPPLFFALLMWFIGTGAVVWLDSRPQHTFKTSHRIAGLVAVIAMGVVYAYGADTSWEGAYVAFAAAILIWGWHEMGFLMGFVAGPLRTPCPPGAEGWERFKLATSTVIHHEIAIATNLLVLVAITWGQPNQAAPLTFALLFGLRLSAKLNLFFGVPNLSDEIFPAHLAYLKTYFGAKSISMLYPFSVAGCAAVAIWAWMSAEAAPTNSGPAVTATLLAGLAALGLVEHIFLVLPVRDAKMWRWASASKPTPPTAAKAATIE
;
A
#
# COMPACT_ATOMS: atom_id res chain seq x y z
N MET A 1 15.89 -2.38 22.18
CA MET A 1 15.06 -1.17 21.91
C MET A 1 14.26 -1.29 20.62
N THR A 2 14.12 -2.51 20.09
CA THR A 2 13.48 -2.83 18.82
C THR A 2 11.95 -2.95 18.94
N ILE A 3 11.44 -3.28 20.13
CA ILE A 3 10.00 -3.50 20.36
C ILE A 3 9.17 -2.23 20.13
N PRO A 4 9.50 -1.04 20.71
CA PRO A 4 8.66 0.14 20.52
C PRO A 4 8.54 0.61 19.06
N PRO A 5 9.63 0.69 18.26
CA PRO A 5 9.50 1.06 16.85
C PRO A 5 8.72 0.01 16.03
N LEU A 6 8.95 -1.29 16.25
CA LEU A 6 8.19 -2.34 15.57
C LEU A 6 6.68 -2.24 15.85
N PHE A 7 6.33 -2.04 17.13
CA PHE A 7 4.94 -1.88 17.52
C PHE A 7 4.32 -0.62 16.92
N PHE A 8 5.07 0.49 16.87
CA PHE A 8 4.60 1.71 16.22
C PHE A 8 4.38 1.53 14.72
N ALA A 9 5.30 0.87 14.00
CA ALA A 9 5.14 0.56 12.59
C ALA A 9 3.89 -0.31 12.35
N LEU A 10 3.70 -1.35 13.17
CA LEU A 10 2.52 -2.21 13.13
C LEU A 10 1.23 -1.42 13.38
N LEU A 11 1.22 -0.57 14.39
CA LEU A 11 0.06 0.26 14.74
C LEU A 11 -0.29 1.24 13.62
N MET A 12 0.71 1.95 13.07
CA MET A 12 0.53 2.88 11.96
C MET A 12 0.02 2.18 10.70
N TRP A 13 0.57 1.01 10.37
CA TRP A 13 0.10 0.20 9.25
C TRP A 13 -1.35 -0.26 9.45
N PHE A 14 -1.66 -0.79 10.64
CA PHE A 14 -2.99 -1.34 10.92
C PHE A 14 -4.06 -0.24 10.98
N ILE A 15 -3.80 0.84 11.71
CA ILE A 15 -4.72 1.98 11.80
C ILE A 15 -4.84 2.69 10.45
N GLY A 16 -3.71 2.89 9.74
CA GLY A 16 -3.71 3.55 8.44
C GLY A 16 -4.54 2.78 7.41
N THR A 17 -4.32 1.47 7.30
CA THR A 17 -5.09 0.60 6.40
C THR A 17 -6.57 0.58 6.78
N GLY A 18 -6.88 0.42 8.07
CA GLY A 18 -8.26 0.46 8.56
C GLY A 18 -8.97 1.79 8.30
N ALA A 19 -8.27 2.92 8.47
CA ALA A 19 -8.81 4.25 8.22
C ALA A 19 -9.12 4.48 6.73
N VAL A 20 -8.22 4.04 5.84
CA VAL A 20 -8.43 4.10 4.39
C VAL A 20 -9.65 3.27 3.98
N VAL A 21 -9.71 2.00 4.42
CA VAL A 21 -10.85 1.10 4.14
C VAL A 21 -12.16 1.67 4.67
N TRP A 22 -12.14 2.23 5.88
CA TRP A 22 -13.32 2.85 6.48
C TRP A 22 -13.80 4.06 5.69
N LEU A 23 -12.90 4.96 5.30
CA LEU A 23 -13.24 6.16 4.52
C LEU A 23 -13.76 5.83 3.13
N ASP A 24 -13.18 4.81 2.48
CA ASP A 24 -13.60 4.33 1.16
C ASP A 24 -14.94 3.56 1.22
N SER A 25 -15.29 3.03 2.39
CA SER A 25 -16.60 2.40 2.61
C SER A 25 -17.74 3.42 2.86
N ARG A 26 -17.44 4.72 2.96
CA ARG A 26 -18.45 5.77 3.18
C ARG A 26 -19.23 6.07 1.88
N PRO A 27 -20.39 6.76 1.95
CA PRO A 27 -21.11 7.18 0.76
C PRO A 27 -20.25 8.03 -0.18
N GLN A 28 -20.35 7.83 -1.50
CA GLN A 28 -19.49 8.50 -2.49
C GLN A 28 -19.50 10.04 -2.40
N HIS A 29 -20.59 10.65 -1.92
CA HIS A 29 -20.65 12.11 -1.73
C HIS A 29 -19.62 12.62 -0.72
N THR A 30 -19.16 11.79 0.23
CA THR A 30 -18.15 12.19 1.21
C THR A 30 -16.72 12.11 0.66
N PHE A 31 -16.48 11.39 -0.44
CA PHE A 31 -15.13 11.10 -0.94
C PHE A 31 -14.34 12.37 -1.26
N LYS A 32 -14.98 13.37 -1.89
CA LYS A 32 -14.31 14.64 -2.22
C LYS A 32 -13.82 15.37 -0.97
N THR A 33 -14.64 15.40 0.09
CA THR A 33 -14.30 16.06 1.34
C THR A 33 -13.20 15.29 2.07
N SER A 34 -13.35 13.97 2.20
CA SER A 34 -12.34 13.11 2.83
C SER A 34 -10.99 13.20 2.13
N HIS A 35 -10.97 13.17 0.79
CA HIS A 35 -9.73 13.27 0.01
C HIS A 35 -9.08 14.66 0.12
N ARG A 36 -9.87 15.75 0.19
CA ARG A 36 -9.33 17.11 0.42
C ARG A 36 -8.71 17.26 1.81
N ILE A 37 -9.37 16.74 2.85
CA ILE A 37 -8.84 16.78 4.22
C ILE A 37 -7.55 15.95 4.29
N ALA A 38 -7.55 14.74 3.74
CA ALA A 38 -6.34 13.91 3.65
C ALA A 38 -5.22 14.61 2.85
N GLY A 39 -5.56 15.34 1.79
CA GLY A 39 -4.60 16.14 1.02
C GLY A 39 -3.99 17.27 1.84
N LEU A 40 -4.79 17.99 2.64
CA LEU A 40 -4.27 19.00 3.56
C LEU A 40 -3.33 18.38 4.60
N VAL A 41 -3.70 17.23 5.16
CA VAL A 41 -2.86 16.47 6.10
C VAL A 41 -1.55 16.04 5.42
N ALA A 42 -1.59 15.57 4.17
CA ALA A 42 -0.41 15.20 3.41
C ALA A 42 0.51 16.40 3.12
N VAL A 43 -0.04 17.58 2.84
CA VAL A 43 0.74 18.82 2.67
C VAL A 43 1.41 19.22 3.99
N ILE A 44 0.69 19.15 5.11
CA ILE A 44 1.27 19.41 6.44
C ILE A 44 2.36 18.40 6.75
N ALA A 45 2.12 17.11 6.49
CA ALA A 45 3.10 16.04 6.67
C ALA A 45 4.35 16.27 5.81
N MET A 46 4.21 16.77 4.57
CA MET A 46 5.34 17.17 3.74
C MET A 46 6.15 18.30 4.39
N GLY A 47 5.48 19.31 4.96
CA GLY A 47 6.14 20.37 5.73
C GLY A 47 6.87 19.84 6.97
N VAL A 48 6.30 18.84 7.65
CA VAL A 48 6.93 18.15 8.78
C VAL A 48 8.21 17.41 8.34
N VAL A 49 8.17 16.70 7.20
CA VAL A 49 9.37 16.03 6.66
C VAL A 49 10.49 17.04 6.39
N TYR A 50 10.16 18.19 5.79
CA TYR A 50 11.13 19.25 5.57
C TYR A 50 11.70 19.80 6.89
N ALA A 51 10.84 20.10 7.86
CA ALA A 51 11.24 20.66 9.15
C ALA A 51 12.12 19.71 9.99
N TYR A 52 11.85 18.40 9.93
CA TYR A 52 12.56 17.37 10.69
C TYR A 52 13.73 16.72 9.92
N GLY A 53 14.08 17.23 8.72
CA GLY A 53 15.17 16.68 7.92
C GLY A 53 16.51 16.67 8.66
N ALA A 54 16.82 17.75 9.38
CA ALA A 54 18.06 17.89 10.14
C ALA A 54 18.06 17.14 11.50
N ASP A 55 16.92 16.63 11.93
CA ASP A 55 16.75 16.03 13.26
C ASP A 55 17.26 14.58 13.29
N THR A 56 18.37 14.36 13.99
CA THR A 56 19.01 13.05 14.16
C THR A 56 18.48 12.24 15.35
N SER A 57 17.55 12.81 16.10
CA SER A 57 16.96 12.15 17.27
C SER A 57 16.13 10.94 16.88
N TRP A 58 15.93 10.05 17.84
CA TRP A 58 15.01 8.92 17.69
C TRP A 58 13.55 9.38 17.51
N GLU A 59 13.17 10.52 18.09
CA GLU A 59 11.84 11.14 17.93
C GLU A 59 11.62 11.61 16.49
N GLY A 60 12.62 12.29 15.92
CA GLY A 60 12.61 12.73 14.52
C GLY A 60 12.38 11.59 13.52
N ALA A 61 12.89 10.39 13.81
CA ALA A 61 12.63 9.20 13.00
C ALA A 61 11.16 8.76 13.04
N TYR A 62 10.53 8.76 14.22
CA TYR A 62 9.10 8.45 14.37
C TYR A 62 8.21 9.45 13.64
N VAL A 63 8.51 10.75 13.80
CA VAL A 63 7.77 11.84 13.18
C VAL A 63 7.85 11.75 11.66
N ALA A 64 9.05 11.56 11.11
CA ALA A 64 9.26 11.44 9.67
C ALA A 64 8.63 10.16 9.09
N PHE A 65 8.69 9.03 9.80
CA PHE A 65 7.98 7.81 9.41
C PHE A 65 6.46 8.02 9.38
N ALA A 66 5.89 8.61 10.44
CA ALA A 66 4.46 8.87 10.51
C ALA A 66 3.99 9.81 9.40
N ALA A 67 4.78 10.86 9.12
CA ALA A 67 4.52 11.77 8.01
C ALA A 67 4.50 11.03 6.65
N ALA A 68 5.44 10.11 6.40
CA ALA A 68 5.44 9.30 5.19
C ALA A 68 4.20 8.40 5.06
N ILE A 69 3.73 7.80 6.16
CA ILE A 69 2.49 7.00 6.17
C ILE A 69 1.26 7.88 5.85
N LEU A 70 1.19 9.10 6.39
CA LEU A 70 0.08 10.02 6.10
C LEU A 70 0.06 10.46 4.62
N ILE A 71 1.23 10.79 4.06
CA ILE A 71 1.37 11.12 2.64
C ILE A 71 0.96 9.93 1.78
N TRP A 72 1.42 8.72 2.14
CA TRP A 72 1.04 7.48 1.46
C TRP A 72 -0.47 7.23 1.51
N GLY A 73 -1.09 7.39 2.69
CA GLY A 73 -2.53 7.22 2.86
C GLY A 73 -3.37 8.15 1.98
N TRP A 74 -2.92 9.38 1.73
CA TRP A 74 -3.58 10.29 0.78
C TRP A 74 -3.54 9.76 -0.66
N HIS A 75 -2.40 9.21 -1.09
CA HIS A 75 -2.27 8.54 -2.38
C HIS A 75 -3.21 7.33 -2.46
N GLU A 76 -3.22 6.46 -1.45
CA GLU A 76 -4.14 5.32 -1.38
C GLU A 76 -5.60 5.73 -1.54
N MET A 77 -6.02 6.75 -0.80
CA MET A 77 -7.38 7.28 -0.91
C MET A 77 -7.67 7.85 -2.31
N GLY A 78 -6.71 8.55 -2.92
CA GLY A 78 -6.84 9.06 -4.28
C GLY A 78 -7.11 7.97 -5.30
N PHE A 79 -6.42 6.84 -5.17
CA PHE A 79 -6.62 5.66 -6.02
C PHE A 79 -7.94 4.96 -5.74
N LEU A 80 -8.20 4.58 -4.48
CA LEU A 80 -9.37 3.79 -4.08
C LEU A 80 -10.69 4.53 -4.30
N MET A 81 -10.71 5.87 -4.12
CA MET A 81 -11.89 6.69 -4.39
C MET A 81 -12.04 7.08 -5.89
N GLY A 82 -11.13 6.64 -6.76
CA GLY A 82 -11.19 6.84 -8.21
C GLY A 82 -10.82 8.25 -8.70
N PHE A 83 -10.22 9.09 -7.86
CA PHE A 83 -9.75 10.43 -8.25
C PHE A 83 -8.50 10.37 -9.12
N VAL A 84 -7.52 9.54 -8.71
CA VAL A 84 -6.23 9.38 -9.37
C VAL A 84 -6.08 7.93 -9.79
N ALA A 85 -6.73 7.59 -10.90
CA ALA A 85 -6.59 6.31 -11.59
C ALA A 85 -6.12 6.57 -13.03
N GLY A 86 -5.75 5.52 -13.75
CA GLY A 86 -5.30 5.63 -15.13
C GLY A 86 -6.40 6.03 -16.13
N PRO A 87 -6.02 6.39 -17.37
CA PRO A 87 -6.95 6.80 -18.43
C PRO A 87 -7.93 5.69 -18.82
N LEU A 88 -7.54 4.42 -18.67
CA LEU A 88 -8.38 3.29 -19.04
C LEU A 88 -9.24 2.83 -17.85
N ARG A 89 -10.55 3.03 -17.97
CA ARG A 89 -11.56 2.68 -16.94
C ARG A 89 -12.57 1.63 -17.43
N THR A 90 -12.18 0.87 -18.45
CA THR A 90 -13.01 -0.17 -19.07
C THR A 90 -12.46 -1.57 -18.76
N PRO A 91 -13.32 -2.60 -18.77
CA PRO A 91 -12.87 -4.00 -18.69
C PRO A 91 -11.83 -4.34 -19.77
N CYS A 92 -10.97 -5.31 -19.46
CA CYS A 92 -9.95 -5.82 -20.37
C CYS A 92 -10.62 -6.35 -21.65
N PRO A 93 -10.19 -5.89 -22.84
CA PRO A 93 -10.70 -6.39 -24.11
C PRO A 93 -10.54 -7.92 -24.22
N PRO A 94 -11.52 -8.64 -24.80
CA PRO A 94 -11.39 -10.06 -25.09
C PRO A 94 -10.17 -10.29 -26.01
N GLY A 95 -9.32 -11.26 -25.68
CA GLY A 95 -8.14 -11.62 -26.47
C GLY A 95 -6.86 -10.85 -26.17
N ALA A 96 -6.88 -9.89 -25.23
CA ALA A 96 -5.65 -9.22 -24.79
C ALA A 96 -4.77 -10.17 -23.97
N GLU A 97 -3.58 -10.48 -24.48
CA GLU A 97 -2.63 -11.40 -23.84
C GLU A 97 -1.22 -10.78 -23.70
N GLY A 98 -0.40 -11.43 -22.87
CA GLY A 98 1.02 -11.09 -22.70
C GLY A 98 1.29 -9.60 -22.46
N TRP A 99 2.13 -9.02 -23.31
CA TRP A 99 2.56 -7.61 -23.22
C TRP A 99 1.45 -6.61 -23.50
N GLU A 100 0.49 -6.94 -24.36
CA GLU A 100 -0.64 -6.07 -24.66
C GLU A 100 -1.52 -5.91 -23.42
N ARG A 101 -1.86 -7.03 -22.78
CA ARG A 101 -2.58 -7.03 -21.49
C ARG A 101 -1.80 -6.28 -20.41
N PHE A 102 -0.46 -6.38 -20.38
CA PHE A 102 0.37 -5.64 -19.42
C PHE A 102 0.29 -4.13 -19.61
N LYS A 103 0.39 -3.66 -20.85
CA LYS A 103 0.26 -2.23 -21.18
C LYS A 103 -1.12 -1.70 -20.79
N LEU A 104 -2.17 -2.45 -21.10
CA LEU A 104 -3.54 -2.05 -20.75
C LEU A 104 -3.73 -2.05 -19.23
N ALA A 105 -3.29 -3.10 -18.53
CA ALA A 105 -3.32 -3.18 -17.07
C ALA A 105 -2.58 -1.99 -16.42
N THR A 106 -1.38 -1.66 -16.92
CA THR A 106 -0.61 -0.51 -16.45
C THR A 106 -1.35 0.81 -16.73
N SER A 107 -1.97 0.93 -17.91
CA SER A 107 -2.78 2.11 -18.28
C SER A 107 -4.01 2.31 -17.39
N THR A 108 -4.45 1.32 -16.61
CA THR A 108 -5.54 1.51 -15.65
C THR A 108 -5.09 2.18 -14.34
N VAL A 109 -3.78 2.19 -14.04
CA VAL A 109 -3.22 2.69 -12.77
C VAL A 109 -2.07 3.70 -12.94
N ILE A 110 -1.60 3.96 -14.16
CA ILE A 110 -0.35 4.70 -14.41
C ILE A 110 -0.30 6.10 -13.80
N HIS A 111 -1.42 6.86 -13.81
CA HIS A 111 -1.44 8.20 -13.21
C HIS A 111 -1.15 8.17 -11.72
N HIS A 112 -1.62 7.12 -11.04
CA HIS A 112 -1.36 6.91 -9.62
C HIS A 112 0.11 6.58 -9.37
N GLU A 113 0.68 5.69 -10.18
CA GLU A 113 2.10 5.31 -10.05
C GLU A 113 3.03 6.49 -10.32
N ILE A 114 2.71 7.33 -11.31
CA ILE A 114 3.43 8.57 -11.57
C ILE A 114 3.29 9.52 -10.38
N ALA A 115 2.09 9.71 -9.83
CA ALA A 115 1.88 10.59 -8.68
C ALA A 115 2.71 10.16 -7.46
N ILE A 116 2.78 8.86 -7.17
CA ILE A 116 3.62 8.31 -6.10
C ILE A 116 5.10 8.50 -6.42
N ALA A 117 5.54 8.18 -7.64
CA ALA A 117 6.93 8.34 -8.05
C ALA A 117 7.38 9.81 -7.96
N THR A 118 6.55 10.75 -8.42
CA THR A 118 6.81 12.18 -8.28
C THR A 118 6.90 12.60 -6.81
N ASN A 119 6.01 12.08 -5.95
CA ASN A 119 6.06 12.41 -4.53
C ASN A 119 7.31 11.86 -3.84
N LEU A 120 7.75 10.64 -4.21
CA LEU A 120 9.03 10.09 -3.77
C LEU A 120 10.21 10.98 -4.19
N LEU A 121 10.22 11.47 -5.43
CA LEU A 121 11.26 12.40 -5.90
C LEU A 121 11.24 13.71 -5.11
N VAL A 122 10.06 14.25 -4.79
CA VAL A 122 9.93 15.44 -3.94
C VAL A 122 10.48 15.16 -2.55
N LEU A 123 10.11 14.04 -1.92
CA LEU A 123 10.62 13.64 -0.60
C LEU A 123 12.16 13.57 -0.61
N VAL A 124 12.73 12.87 -1.60
CA VAL A 124 14.19 12.77 -1.76
C VAL A 124 14.84 14.13 -1.98
N ALA A 125 14.20 15.02 -2.75
CA ALA A 125 14.73 16.36 -3.01
C ALA A 125 14.73 17.24 -1.74
N ILE A 126 13.65 17.23 -0.96
CA ILE A 126 13.55 18.06 0.25
C ILE A 126 14.40 17.52 1.41
N THR A 127 14.67 16.21 1.44
CA THR A 127 15.58 15.59 2.41
C THR A 127 16.99 15.39 1.84
N TRP A 128 17.31 15.99 0.70
CA TRP A 128 18.63 15.82 0.09
C TRP A 128 19.74 16.38 0.98
N GLY A 129 20.75 15.56 1.27
CA GLY A 129 21.84 15.92 2.17
C GLY A 129 21.44 16.06 3.65
N GLN A 130 20.20 15.73 4.00
CA GLN A 130 19.72 15.74 5.38
C GLN A 130 20.03 14.42 6.09
N PRO A 131 20.34 14.41 7.40
CA PRO A 131 20.64 13.18 8.12
C PRO A 131 19.41 12.29 8.37
N ASN A 132 18.22 12.87 8.49
CA ASN A 132 16.99 12.10 8.69
C ASN A 132 16.40 11.63 7.35
N GLN A 133 16.65 10.36 7.02
CA GLN A 133 16.13 9.72 5.81
C GLN A 133 14.89 8.83 6.07
N ALA A 134 14.27 8.92 7.25
CA ALA A 134 13.18 8.00 7.60
C ALA A 134 11.97 8.12 6.67
N ALA A 135 11.55 9.34 6.34
CA ALA A 135 10.41 9.59 5.45
C ALA A 135 10.63 9.07 4.01
N PRO A 136 11.69 9.48 3.27
CA PRO A 136 11.90 9.01 1.90
C PRO A 136 12.13 7.50 1.84
N LEU A 137 12.84 6.90 2.80
CA LEU A 137 13.06 5.44 2.82
C LEU A 137 11.77 4.67 3.07
N THR A 138 10.92 5.16 3.99
CA THR A 138 9.61 4.55 4.29
C THR A 138 8.71 4.61 3.06
N PHE A 139 8.65 5.77 2.41
CA PHE A 139 7.85 5.97 1.22
C PHE A 139 8.35 5.14 0.03
N ALA A 140 9.68 5.05 -0.15
CA ALA A 140 10.30 4.20 -1.17
C ALA A 140 10.01 2.71 -0.94
N LEU A 141 10.06 2.25 0.31
CA LEU A 141 9.74 0.87 0.67
C LEU A 141 8.28 0.54 0.32
N LEU A 142 7.34 1.40 0.71
CA LEU A 142 5.92 1.23 0.36
C LEU A 142 5.71 1.21 -1.16
N PHE A 143 6.39 2.10 -1.88
CA PHE A 143 6.31 2.12 -3.35
C PHE A 143 6.85 0.84 -3.98
N GLY A 144 8.00 0.36 -3.52
CA GLY A 144 8.59 -0.91 -3.95
C GLY A 144 7.69 -2.11 -3.65
N LEU A 145 7.14 -2.19 -2.45
CA LEU A 145 6.19 -3.25 -2.05
C LEU A 145 4.93 -3.23 -2.92
N ARG A 146 4.36 -2.05 -3.19
CA ARG A 146 3.21 -1.89 -4.10
C ARG A 146 3.53 -2.37 -5.52
N LEU A 147 4.66 -1.96 -6.08
CA LEU A 147 5.06 -2.39 -7.42
C LEU A 147 5.27 -3.90 -7.46
N SER A 148 5.93 -4.46 -6.44
CA SER A 148 6.13 -5.91 -6.30
C SER A 148 4.78 -6.65 -6.25
N ALA A 149 3.83 -6.21 -5.43
CA ALA A 149 2.50 -6.81 -5.36
C ALA A 149 1.77 -6.74 -6.69
N LYS A 150 1.79 -5.59 -7.38
CA LYS A 150 1.19 -5.41 -8.71
C LYS A 150 1.78 -6.38 -9.74
N LEU A 151 3.11 -6.51 -9.78
CA LEU A 151 3.77 -7.42 -10.71
C LEU A 151 3.43 -8.88 -10.42
N ASN A 152 3.36 -9.27 -9.14
CA ASN A 152 2.93 -10.62 -8.75
C ASN A 152 1.48 -10.91 -9.16
N LEU A 153 0.56 -9.95 -8.95
CA LEU A 153 -0.83 -10.03 -9.39
C LEU A 153 -0.94 -10.13 -10.92
N PHE A 154 -0.06 -9.45 -11.66
CA PHE A 154 -0.05 -9.48 -13.11
C PHE A 154 0.51 -10.80 -13.69
N PHE A 155 1.68 -11.23 -13.21
CA PHE A 155 2.35 -12.42 -13.73
C PHE A 155 1.74 -13.72 -13.23
N GLY A 156 1.11 -13.70 -12.06
CA GLY A 156 0.30 -14.80 -11.57
C GLY A 156 0.54 -15.13 -10.11
N VAL A 157 -0.52 -14.96 -9.31
CA VAL A 157 -0.69 -15.53 -7.98
C VAL A 157 -2.11 -16.11 -7.86
N PRO A 158 -2.31 -17.18 -7.08
CA PRO A 158 -3.56 -17.93 -7.05
C PRO A 158 -4.71 -17.18 -6.36
N ASN A 159 -4.44 -16.22 -5.47
CA ASN A 159 -5.48 -15.46 -4.78
C ASN A 159 -5.45 -14.00 -5.23
N LEU A 160 -6.47 -13.61 -5.99
CA LEU A 160 -6.85 -12.20 -6.13
C LEU A 160 -7.72 -11.89 -4.91
N SER A 161 -7.33 -10.96 -4.04
CA SER A 161 -8.15 -10.55 -2.89
C SER A 161 -9.46 -9.90 -3.38
N ASP A 162 -10.45 -10.73 -3.67
CA ASP A 162 -11.67 -10.41 -4.42
C ASP A 162 -12.58 -9.37 -3.74
N GLU A 163 -12.34 -9.06 -2.47
CA GLU A 163 -13.27 -8.34 -1.60
C GLU A 163 -12.80 -6.92 -1.21
N ILE A 164 -11.59 -6.49 -1.59
CA ILE A 164 -11.06 -5.17 -1.18
C ILE A 164 -11.33 -4.08 -2.22
N PHE A 165 -11.41 -4.42 -3.51
CA PHE A 165 -11.65 -3.39 -4.54
C PHE A 165 -13.10 -2.88 -4.48
N PRO A 166 -13.32 -1.55 -4.40
CA PRO A 166 -14.64 -0.96 -4.53
C PRO A 166 -15.33 -1.37 -5.82
N ALA A 167 -16.66 -1.37 -5.81
CA ALA A 167 -17.46 -1.76 -6.98
C ALA A 167 -17.09 -1.00 -8.27
N HIS A 168 -16.65 0.25 -8.15
CA HIS A 168 -16.25 1.08 -9.28
C HIS A 168 -14.85 0.75 -9.85
N LEU A 169 -14.01 0.01 -9.10
CA LEU A 169 -12.70 -0.51 -9.55
C LEU A 169 -12.74 -2.00 -9.90
N ALA A 170 -13.93 -2.63 -9.88
CA ALA A 170 -14.08 -4.05 -10.19
C ALA A 170 -13.57 -4.43 -11.58
N TYR A 171 -13.55 -3.48 -12.54
CA TYR A 171 -13.01 -3.71 -13.89
C TYR A 171 -11.51 -4.04 -13.87
N LEU A 172 -10.74 -3.57 -12.89
CA LEU A 172 -9.30 -3.87 -12.77
C LEU A 172 -9.04 -5.37 -12.69
N LYS A 173 -9.96 -6.12 -12.07
CA LYS A 173 -9.87 -7.58 -11.95
C LYS A 173 -9.76 -8.28 -13.31
N THR A 174 -10.40 -7.75 -14.34
CA THR A 174 -10.33 -8.35 -15.68
C THR A 174 -8.92 -8.32 -16.29
N TYR A 175 -8.05 -7.43 -15.79
CA TYR A 175 -6.65 -7.35 -16.20
C TYR A 175 -5.73 -8.29 -15.42
N PHE A 176 -6.09 -8.71 -14.21
CA PHE A 176 -5.28 -9.60 -13.37
C PHE A 176 -5.89 -11.01 -13.40
N GLY A 177 -5.19 -11.97 -14.01
CA GLY A 177 -5.70 -13.32 -14.20
C GLY A 177 -5.27 -14.24 -13.05
N ALA A 178 -6.19 -15.04 -12.53
CA ALA A 178 -5.85 -16.16 -11.65
C ALA A 178 -4.96 -17.15 -12.41
N LYS A 179 -3.67 -17.18 -12.06
CA LYS A 179 -2.67 -18.05 -12.69
C LYS A 179 -1.93 -18.80 -11.58
N SER A 180 -1.27 -19.89 -11.98
CA SER A 180 -0.28 -20.55 -11.12
C SER A 180 0.79 -19.55 -10.67
N ILE A 181 1.38 -19.82 -9.50
CA ILE A 181 2.46 -18.99 -8.94
C ILE A 181 3.53 -18.74 -10.00
N SER A 182 3.76 -17.47 -10.31
CA SER A 182 4.79 -17.07 -11.27
C SER A 182 6.20 -17.26 -10.70
N MET A 183 7.20 -17.42 -11.58
CA MET A 183 8.61 -17.47 -11.15
C MET A 183 9.07 -16.18 -10.47
N LEU A 184 8.36 -15.05 -10.65
CA LEU A 184 8.67 -13.78 -10.00
C LEU A 184 8.41 -13.82 -8.48
N TYR A 185 7.42 -14.60 -8.06
CA TYR A 185 7.00 -14.68 -6.66
C TYR A 185 8.13 -15.01 -5.67
N PRO A 186 8.93 -16.08 -5.83
CA PRO A 186 10.04 -16.36 -4.92
C PRO A 186 11.07 -15.24 -4.87
N PHE A 187 11.32 -14.51 -5.98
CA PHE A 187 12.21 -13.35 -5.97
C PHE A 187 11.62 -12.18 -5.19
N SER A 188 10.32 -11.91 -5.31
CA SER A 188 9.65 -10.87 -4.52
C SER A 188 9.67 -11.19 -3.03
N VAL A 189 9.40 -12.44 -2.64
CA VAL A 189 9.48 -12.89 -1.24
C VAL A 189 10.92 -12.79 -0.72
N ALA A 190 11.90 -13.28 -1.48
CA ALA A 190 13.30 -13.18 -1.11
C ALA A 190 13.77 -11.71 -1.00
N GLY A 191 13.31 -10.83 -1.90
CA GLY A 191 13.59 -9.40 -1.86
C GLY A 191 13.01 -8.74 -0.61
N CYS A 192 11.76 -9.02 -0.25
CA CYS A 192 11.14 -8.51 0.98
C CYS A 192 11.88 -9.00 2.22
N ALA A 193 12.23 -10.29 2.27
CA ALA A 193 13.01 -10.87 3.36
C ALA A 193 14.42 -10.24 3.45
N ALA A 194 15.10 -10.05 2.32
CA ALA A 194 16.42 -9.43 2.27
C ALA A 194 16.39 -7.98 2.79
N VAL A 195 15.38 -7.19 2.40
CA VAL A 195 15.21 -5.81 2.89
C VAL A 195 14.92 -5.81 4.40
N ALA A 196 14.05 -6.71 4.88
CA ALA A 196 13.75 -6.82 6.31
C ALA A 196 15.00 -7.19 7.13
N ILE A 197 15.78 -8.18 6.66
CA ILE A 197 17.04 -8.60 7.31
C ILE A 197 18.07 -7.47 7.27
N TRP A 198 18.26 -6.81 6.12
CA TRP A 198 19.19 -5.70 5.98
C TRP A 198 18.82 -4.52 6.91
N ALA A 199 17.54 -4.17 6.97
CA ALA A 199 17.05 -3.12 7.86
C ALA A 199 17.24 -3.52 9.34
N TRP A 200 16.99 -4.78 9.69
CA TRP A 200 17.24 -5.30 11.03
C TRP A 200 18.71 -5.23 11.42
N MET A 201 19.62 -5.70 10.55
CA MET A 201 21.06 -5.64 10.79
C MET A 201 21.55 -4.19 10.89
N SER A 202 20.99 -3.29 10.08
CA SER A 202 21.31 -1.86 10.13
C SER A 202 20.86 -1.22 11.44
N ALA A 203 19.73 -1.68 12.01
CA ALA A 203 19.26 -1.23 13.32
C ALA A 203 20.18 -1.67 14.45
N GLU A 204 20.63 -2.94 14.42
CA GLU A 204 21.55 -3.50 15.42
C GLU A 204 22.96 -2.88 15.35
N ALA A 205 23.41 -2.50 14.16
CA ALA A 205 24.70 -1.84 13.96
C ALA A 205 24.70 -0.34 14.35
N ALA A 206 23.54 0.28 14.45
CA ALA A 206 23.41 1.70 14.76
C ALA A 206 23.49 1.98 16.27
N PRO A 207 23.93 3.19 16.68
CA PRO A 207 23.95 3.55 18.10
C PRO A 207 22.56 3.43 18.73
N THR A 208 22.51 2.92 19.96
CA THR A 208 21.25 2.80 20.71
C THR A 208 20.61 4.17 20.91
N ASN A 209 19.27 4.24 20.84
CA ASN A 209 18.50 5.49 20.92
C ASN A 209 18.84 6.56 19.87
N SER A 210 19.39 6.16 18.72
CA SER A 210 19.64 7.09 17.60
C SER A 210 18.52 7.05 16.56
N GLY A 211 18.34 8.16 15.83
CA GLY A 211 17.44 8.24 14.67
C GLY A 211 17.66 7.13 13.64
N PRO A 212 18.90 6.82 13.24
CA PRO A 212 19.20 5.70 12.33
C PRO A 212 18.73 4.33 12.85
N ALA A 213 18.96 4.03 14.14
CA ALA A 213 18.53 2.76 14.73
C ALA A 213 17.00 2.60 14.71
N VAL A 214 16.27 3.67 15.07
CA VAL A 214 14.80 3.68 15.03
C VAL A 214 14.29 3.59 13.60
N THR A 215 14.86 4.37 12.67
CA THR A 215 14.49 4.33 11.25
C THR A 215 14.63 2.92 10.68
N ALA A 216 15.78 2.29 10.90
CA ALA A 216 16.05 0.95 10.40
C ALA A 216 15.11 -0.10 11.04
N THR A 217 14.78 0.04 12.33
CA THR A 217 13.81 -0.84 12.99
C THR A 217 12.40 -0.67 12.42
N LEU A 218 11.97 0.56 12.15
CA LEU A 218 10.66 0.86 11.53
C LEU A 218 10.58 0.25 10.12
N LEU A 219 11.63 0.41 9.32
CA LEU A 219 11.72 -0.20 7.98
C LEU A 219 11.73 -1.72 8.04
N ALA A 220 12.41 -2.33 9.03
CA ALA A 220 12.39 -3.78 9.22
C ALA A 220 10.97 -4.28 9.53
N GLY A 221 10.25 -3.59 10.42
CA GLY A 221 8.85 -3.91 10.73
C GLY A 221 7.94 -3.77 9.51
N LEU A 222 8.09 -2.69 8.75
CA LEU A 222 7.28 -2.46 7.55
C LEU A 222 7.59 -3.46 6.43
N ALA A 223 8.86 -3.81 6.22
CA ALA A 223 9.28 -4.83 5.26
C ALA A 223 8.79 -6.22 5.68
N ALA A 224 8.78 -6.54 6.97
CA ALA A 224 8.21 -7.78 7.50
C ALA A 224 6.69 -7.84 7.26
N LEU A 225 5.96 -6.73 7.46
CA LEU A 225 4.54 -6.66 7.10
C LEU A 225 4.31 -6.86 5.60
N GLY A 226 5.12 -6.21 4.77
CA GLY A 226 5.09 -6.41 3.32
C GLY A 226 5.39 -7.87 2.93
N LEU A 227 6.32 -8.53 3.60
CA LEU A 227 6.60 -9.96 3.40
C LEU A 227 5.39 -10.82 3.74
N VAL A 228 4.71 -10.54 4.86
CA VAL A 228 3.47 -11.24 5.25
C VAL A 228 2.38 -11.04 4.20
N GLU A 229 2.20 -9.82 3.70
CA GLU A 229 1.24 -9.52 2.64
C GLU A 229 1.57 -10.29 1.34
N HIS A 230 2.84 -10.39 0.97
CA HIS A 230 3.26 -11.20 -0.17
C HIS A 230 2.93 -12.69 0.03
N ILE A 231 3.13 -13.22 1.24
CA ILE A 231 2.74 -14.60 1.55
C ILE A 231 1.21 -14.79 1.40
N PHE A 232 0.41 -13.80 1.79
CA PHE A 232 -1.05 -13.82 1.63
C PHE A 232 -1.52 -13.78 0.17
N LEU A 233 -0.71 -13.27 -0.78
CA LEU A 233 -1.03 -13.39 -2.21
C LEU A 233 -1.15 -14.85 -2.67
N VAL A 234 -0.46 -15.79 -1.99
CA VAL A 234 -0.46 -17.22 -2.34
C VAL A 234 -1.32 -18.05 -1.41
N LEU A 235 -1.44 -17.68 -0.14
CA LEU A 235 -2.31 -18.39 0.80
C LEU A 235 -3.78 -17.99 0.56
N PRO A 236 -4.75 -18.93 0.64
CA PRO A 236 -6.17 -18.65 0.50
C PRO A 236 -6.75 -17.96 1.76
N VAL A 237 -6.02 -16.98 2.30
CA VAL A 237 -6.43 -16.17 3.44
C VAL A 237 -7.16 -14.96 2.88
N ARG A 238 -8.42 -14.79 3.27
CA ARG A 238 -9.26 -13.68 2.80
C ARG A 238 -8.92 -12.45 3.64
N ASP A 239 -7.96 -11.63 3.20
CA ASP A 239 -7.53 -10.40 3.89
C ASP A 239 -8.69 -9.47 4.25
N ALA A 240 -9.73 -9.45 3.41
CA ALA A 240 -10.95 -8.70 3.67
C ALA A 240 -11.65 -9.09 4.98
N LYS A 241 -11.50 -10.33 5.48
CA LYS A 241 -12.06 -10.74 6.78
C LYS A 241 -11.46 -9.93 7.94
N MET A 242 -10.17 -9.57 7.87
CA MET A 242 -9.51 -8.77 8.90
C MET A 242 -10.06 -7.34 8.95
N TRP A 243 -10.55 -6.83 7.83
CA TRP A 243 -11.04 -5.45 7.70
C TRP A 243 -12.58 -5.33 7.69
N ARG A 244 -13.32 -6.42 7.90
CA ARG A 244 -14.80 -6.42 7.96
C ARG A 244 -15.38 -5.48 9.00
N TRP A 245 -14.65 -5.20 10.07
CA TRP A 245 -15.08 -4.24 11.10
C TRP A 245 -14.97 -2.78 10.62
N ALA A 246 -14.06 -2.51 9.69
CA ALA A 246 -13.84 -1.19 9.10
C ALA A 246 -14.71 -0.97 7.85
N SER A 247 -15.07 -2.04 7.12
CA SER A 247 -15.91 -1.93 5.94
C SER A 247 -17.40 -1.81 6.30
N ALA A 248 -18.11 -0.92 5.61
CA ALA A 248 -19.56 -0.69 5.81
C ALA A 248 -20.44 -1.71 5.06
N SER A 249 -19.86 -2.83 4.62
CA SER A 249 -20.57 -3.86 3.85
C SER A 249 -21.66 -4.50 4.72
N LYS A 250 -22.91 -4.08 4.51
CA LYS A 250 -24.08 -4.78 5.04
C LYS A 250 -24.06 -6.22 4.51
N PRO A 251 -24.37 -7.24 5.33
CA PRO A 251 -24.59 -8.59 4.80
C PRO A 251 -25.74 -8.52 3.79
N THR A 252 -25.45 -8.80 2.53
CA THR A 252 -26.51 -9.12 1.56
C THR A 252 -27.16 -10.41 2.05
N PRO A 253 -28.46 -10.42 2.40
CA PRO A 253 -29.15 -11.66 2.71
C PRO A 253 -29.00 -12.61 1.52
N PRO A 254 -28.79 -13.93 1.74
CA PRO A 254 -28.77 -14.87 0.64
C PRO A 254 -30.07 -14.70 -0.17
N THR A 255 -29.93 -14.32 -1.43
CA THR A 255 -31.03 -14.32 -2.39
C THR A 255 -31.57 -15.75 -2.40
N ALA A 256 -32.73 -15.97 -1.78
CA ALA A 256 -33.43 -17.23 -1.86
C ALA A 256 -33.67 -17.51 -3.34
N ALA A 257 -32.92 -18.46 -3.89
CA ALA A 257 -33.16 -18.98 -5.22
C ALA A 257 -34.61 -19.49 -5.23
N LYS A 258 -35.46 -18.78 -5.96
CA LYS A 258 -36.80 -19.25 -6.29
C LYS A 258 -36.60 -20.52 -7.13
N ALA A 259 -36.78 -21.68 -6.51
CA ALA A 259 -36.96 -22.93 -7.22
C ALA A 259 -38.19 -22.76 -8.12
N ALA A 260 -37.95 -22.60 -9.42
CA ALA A 260 -38.99 -22.83 -10.42
C ALA A 260 -39.06 -24.35 -10.61
N THR A 261 -40.02 -24.95 -9.91
CA THR A 261 -40.53 -26.28 -10.21
C THR A 261 -41.03 -26.28 -11.66
N ILE A 262 -40.50 -27.20 -12.45
CA ILE A 262 -41.07 -27.61 -13.73
C ILE A 262 -42.16 -28.60 -13.37
N GLU A 263 -43.42 -28.20 -13.56
CA GLU A 263 -44.56 -29.10 -13.85
C GLU A 263 -45.18 -28.64 -15.16
#